data_AF-A0A933Q8N2-F1
#
_entry.id   AF-A0A933Q8N2-F1
#
_cell.length_a   1.000
_cell.length_b   1.000
_cell.length_c   1.000
_cell.angle_alpha   90.00
_cell.angle_beta   90.00
_cell.angle_gamma   90.00
#
_symmetry.space_group_name_H-M   'P 1'
#
loop_
_entity.id
_entity.type
_entity.pdbx_description
1 polymer ?
#
loop_
_entity_poly.entity_id
_entity_poly.type
_entity_poly.pdbx_seq_one_letter_code
_entity_poly.pdbx_strand_id
1 'polypeptide(L)' 'MPVEGLKNIATALAIGLGAIGPGIGIGLIGLGALEAVGRNPDAESKIRTNMILAIAFAEAVAIYALVIALIIKFT' A
#
# COMPACT_ATOMS: atom_id res chain seq x y z
N MET A 1 -30.28 -10.19 4.18
CA MET A 1 -29.08 -10.80 3.55
C MET A 1 -28.61 -11.95 4.42
N PRO A 2 -28.18 -13.07 3.84
CA PRO A 2 -27.48 -14.11 4.59
C PRO A 2 -26.19 -13.50 5.20
N VAL A 3 -25.77 -14.01 6.37
CA VAL A 3 -24.55 -13.58 7.08
C VAL A 3 -23.32 -13.61 6.15
N GLU A 4 -23.26 -14.59 5.25
CA GLU A 4 -22.20 -14.71 4.24
C GLU A 4 -22.14 -13.51 3.28
N GLY A 5 -23.30 -12.97 2.89
CA GLY A 5 -23.36 -11.78 2.04
C GLY A 5 -22.78 -10.54 2.73
N LEU A 6 -23.02 -10.39 4.03
CA LEU A 6 -22.47 -9.30 4.83
C LEU A 6 -20.95 -9.44 5.01
N LYS A 7 -20.45 -10.67 5.24
CA LYS A 7 -19.00 -10.95 5.31
C LYS A 7 -18.28 -10.59 4.01
N ASN A 8 -18.86 -10.91 2.86
CA ASN A 8 -18.26 -10.56 1.56
C ASN A 8 -18.15 -9.04 1.37
N ILE A 9 -19.19 -8.28 1.71
CA ILE A 9 -19.15 -6.81 1.62
C ILE A 9 -18.12 -6.25 2.61
N ALA A 10 -18.11 -6.71 3.86
CA ALA A 10 -17.15 -6.25 4.86
C ALA A 10 -15.70 -6.56 4.44
N THR A 11 -15.44 -7.74 3.88
CA THR A 11 -14.13 -8.14 3.33
C THR A 11 -13.69 -7.19 2.22
N ALA A 12 -14.58 -6.93 1.24
CA ALA A 12 -14.28 -6.04 0.11
C ALA A 12 -14.00 -4.60 0.56
N LEU A 13 -14.77 -4.09 1.52
CA LEU A 13 -14.57 -2.75 2.07
C LEU A 13 -13.26 -2.64 2.86
N ALA A 14 -12.92 -3.65 3.67
CA ALA A 14 -11.69 -3.65 4.47
C ALA A 14 -10.44 -3.56 3.58
N ILE A 15 -10.33 -4.40 2.55
CA ILE A 15 -9.19 -4.35 1.64
C ILE A 15 -9.24 -3.14 0.70
N GLY A 16 -10.41 -2.83 0.15
CA GLY A 16 -10.58 -1.76 -0.83
C GLY A 16 -10.25 -0.39 -0.24
N LEU A 17 -10.78 -0.06 0.94
CA LEU A 17 -10.48 1.20 1.61
C LEU A 17 -9.09 1.20 2.23
N GLY A 18 -8.64 0.06 2.76
CA GLY A 18 -7.31 -0.06 3.38
C GLY A 18 -6.15 0.09 2.39
N ALA A 19 -6.37 -0.19 1.11
CA ALA A 19 -5.35 -0.02 0.06
C ALA A 19 -5.17 1.43 -0.42
N ILE A 20 -6.12 2.34 -0.15
CA ILE A 20 -6.09 3.71 -0.69
C ILE A 20 -4.88 4.49 -0.13
N GLY A 21 -4.70 4.50 1.18
CA GLY A 21 -3.61 5.23 1.84
C GLY A 21 -2.22 4.76 1.37
N PRO A 22 -1.91 3.45 1.43
CA PRO A 22 -0.69 2.88 0.90
C PRO A 22 -0.48 3.19 -0.59
N GLY A 23 -1.51 3.02 -1.42
CA GLY A 23 -1.43 3.30 -2.86
C GLY A 23 -1.07 4.76 -3.16
N ILE A 24 -1.67 5.71 -2.45
CA ILE A 24 -1.32 7.13 -2.56
C ILE A 24 0.11 7.37 -2.06
N GLY A 25 0.48 6.82 -0.90
CA GLY A 25 1.81 6.97 -0.32
C GLY A 25 2.91 6.47 -1.27
N ILE A 26 2.73 5.28 -1.86
CA ILE A 26 3.67 4.70 -2.83
C ILE A 26 3.78 5.57 -4.08
N GLY A 27 2.65 6.08 -4.58
CA GLY A 27 2.65 7.00 -5.72
C GLY A 27 3.46 8.28 -5.46
N LEU A 28 3.27 8.88 -4.28
CA LEU A 28 4.02 10.08 -3.87
C LEU A 28 5.51 9.81 -3.65
N ILE A 29 5.85 8.67 -3.04
CA ILE A 29 7.24 8.23 -2.85
C ILE A 29 7.93 8.06 -4.21
N GLY A 30 7.26 7.38 -5.16
CA GLY A 30 7.77 7.17 -6.52
C GLY A 30 7.97 8.49 -7.26
N LEU A 31 7.00 9.40 -7.19
CA LEU A 31 7.09 10.74 -7.79
C LEU A 31 8.31 11.50 -7.27
N GLY A 32 8.45 11.61 -5.94
CA GLY A 32 9.57 12.33 -5.31
C GLY A 32 10.92 11.71 -5.62
N ALA A 33 10.99 10.37 -5.72
CA ALA A 33 12.21 9.68 -6.12
C ALA A 33 12.60 9.99 -7.58
N LEU A 34 11.65 9.94 -8.51
CA LEU A 34 11.89 10.24 -9.93
C LEU A 34 12.33 11.69 -10.13
N GLU A 35 11.70 12.65 -9.45
CA GLU A 35 12.12 14.05 -9.47
C GLU A 35 13.53 14.26 -8.92
N ALA A 36 13.87 13.57 -7.82
CA ALA A 36 15.19 13.65 -7.22
C ALA A 36 16.27 13.07 -8.13
N VAL A 37 16.00 11.94 -8.80
CA VAL A 37 16.90 11.34 -9.80
C VAL A 37 17.07 12.27 -10.99
N GLY A 38 15.99 12.88 -11.49
CA GLY A 38 16.06 13.84 -12.59
C GLY A 38 16.90 15.07 -12.29
N ARG A 39 16.96 15.50 -11.01
CA ARG A 39 17.81 16.62 -10.57
C ARG A 39 19.28 16.22 -10.34
N ASN A 40 19.52 14.99 -9.87
CA ASN A 40 20.86 14.47 -9.63
C ASN A 40 20.96 12.98 -10.00
N PRO A 41 21.28 12.66 -11.26
CA PRO A 41 21.40 11.28 -11.72
C PRO A 41 22.45 10.46 -10.98
N ASP A 42 23.54 11.10 -10.53
CA ASP A 42 24.63 10.40 -9.82
C ASP A 42 24.19 9.85 -8.45
N ALA A 43 23.09 10.37 -7.90
CA ALA A 43 22.52 9.91 -6.63
C ALA A 43 21.48 8.78 -6.80
N GLU A 44 21.22 8.29 -8.01
CA GLU A 44 20.14 7.33 -8.30
C GLU A 44 20.14 6.11 -7.37
N SER A 45 21.30 5.47 -7.19
CA SER A 45 21.41 4.26 -6.37
C SER A 45 20.94 4.49 -4.93
N LYS A 46 21.37 5.60 -4.32
CA LYS A 46 20.99 5.97 -2.95
C LYS A 46 19.51 6.35 -2.84
N ILE A 47 19.00 7.09 -3.82
CA ILE A 47 17.58 7.46 -3.89
C ILE A 47 16.72 6.20 -4.01
N ARG A 48 17.08 5.27 -4.89
CA ARG A 48 16.36 4.01 -5.09
C ARG A 48 16.32 3.17 -3.82
N THR A 49 17.44 3.05 -3.10
CA THR A 49 17.47 2.31 -1.82
C THR A 49 16.49 2.92 -0.81
N ASN A 50 16.51 4.24 -0.64
CA ASN A 50 15.61 4.93 0.29
C ASN A 50 14.14 4.83 -0.14
N MET A 51 13.88 4.94 -1.45
CA MET A 51 12.54 4.80 -2.04
C MET A 51 11.96 3.41 -1.77
N ILE A 52 12.72 2.34 -2.01
CA ILE A 52 12.27 0.97 -1.76
C ILE A 52 11.95 0.76 -0.28
N LEU A 53 12.79 1.27 0.62
CA LEU A 53 12.54 1.19 2.07
C LEU A 53 11.25 1.92 2.46
N ALA A 54 11.03 3.13 1.93
CA ALA A 54 9.81 3.89 2.19
C ALA A 54 8.56 3.18 1.63
N ILE A 55 8.65 2.61 0.42
CA ILE A 55 7.57 1.79 -0.17
C ILE A 55 7.27 0.58 0.72
N ALA A 56 8.28 -0.12 1.23
CA ALA A 56 8.08 -1.27 2.10
C ALA A 56 7.32 -0.90 3.39
N PHE A 57 7.61 0.28 3.98
CA PHE A 57 6.84 0.77 5.13
C PHE A 57 5.41 1.18 4.77
N ALA A 58 5.21 1.79 3.60
CA ALA A 58 3.85 2.10 3.11
C ALA A 58 3.03 0.82 2.87
N GLU A 59 3.66 -0.20 2.26
CA GLU A 59 3.03 -1.49 1.96
C GLU A 59 2.66 -2.26 3.23
N ALA A 60 3.41 -2.11 4.33
CA ALA A 60 3.07 -2.75 5.60
C ALA A 60 1.66 -2.37 6.09
N VAL A 61 1.19 -1.15 5.80
CA VAL A 61 -0.17 -0.72 6.13
C VAL A 61 -1.22 -1.43 5.25
N ALA A 62 -0.93 -1.65 3.96
CA ALA A 62 -1.81 -2.43 3.07
C ALA A 62 -1.90 -3.90 3.52
N ILE A 63 -0.78 -4.47 3.99
CA ILE A 63 -0.74 -5.84 4.50
C ILE A 63 -1.65 -6.00 5.72
N TYR A 64 -1.71 -5.02 6.63
CA TYR A 64 -2.67 -5.09 7.75
C TYR A 64 -4.12 -5.10 7.27
N ALA A 65 -4.47 -4.30 6.26
CA ALA A 65 -5.81 -4.33 5.67
C ALA A 65 -6.12 -5.70 5.02
N LEU A 66 -5.15 -6.30 4.32
CA LEU A 66 -5.26 -7.64 3.77
C LEU A 66 -5.48 -8.68 4.87
N VAL A 67 -4.70 -8.65 5.94
CA VAL A 67 -4.84 -9.58 7.08
C VAL A 67 -6.23 -9.49 7.68
N ILE A 68 -6.74 -8.28 7.93
CA ILE A 68 -8.09 -8.09 8.48
C ILE A 68 -9.16 -8.59 7.49
N ALA A 69 -9.02 -8.32 6.20
CA ALA A 69 -9.95 -8.83 5.18
C ALA A 69 -9.98 -10.36 5.15
N LEU A 70 -8.82 -11.03 5.23
CA LEU A 70 -8.73 -12.49 5.29
C LEU A 70 -9.38 -13.04 6.57
N ILE A 71 -9.16 -12.40 7.72
CA ILE A 71 -9.79 -12.79 8.99
C ILE A 71 -11.32 -12.72 8.86
N ILE A 72 -11.87 -11.63 8.31
CA ILE A 72 -13.32 -11.47 8.11
C ILE A 72 -13.88 -12.53 7.16
N LYS A 73 -13.11 -12.90 6.13
CA LYS A 73 -13.58 -13.86 5.12
C LYS A 73 -13.63 -15.30 5.63
N PHE A 74 -12.70 -15.69 6.49
CA PHE A 74 -12.50 -17.08 6.90
C PHE A 74 -12.87 -17.40 8.36
N THR A 75 -13.23 -16.38 9.15
CA THR A 75 -13.90 -16.54 10.45
C THR A 75 -15.39 -16.37 10.25
#